data_AF-A0A372LNV6-F1
#
_entry.id   AF-A0A372LNV6-F1
#
_cell.length_a   1.000
_cell.length_b   1.000
_cell.length_c   1.000
_cell.angle_alpha   90.00
_cell.angle_beta   90.00
_cell.angle_gamma   90.00
#
_symmetry.space_group_name_H-M   'P 1'
#
loop_
_entity.id
_entity.type
_entity.pdbx_description
1 polymer ?
#
loop_
_entity_poly.entity_id
_entity_poly.type
_entity_poly.pdbx_seq_one_letter_code
_entity_poly.pdbx_strand_id
1 'polypeptide(L)' 'MYLKVTTGPGQYIRKPGLLTDTGLYIEKFGKKAALIGGNTSRKIIEKTLTTSFYLNKVSH' A
#
# COMPACT_ATOMS: atom_id res chain seq x y z
N MET A 1 7.68 -3.33 -39.57
CA MET A 1 7.90 -4.11 -38.33
C MET A 1 7.30 -3.30 -37.19
N TYR A 2 6.24 -3.79 -36.54
CA TYR A 2 5.56 -3.04 -35.48
C TYR A 2 6.01 -3.52 -34.11
N LEU A 3 6.33 -2.58 -33.21
CA LEU A 3 6.63 -2.86 -31.81
C LEU A 3 5.30 -3.05 -31.06
N LYS A 4 5.08 -4.23 -30.50
CA LYS A 4 3.96 -4.47 -29.57
C LYS A 4 4.41 -4.10 -28.17
N VAL A 5 3.87 -3.01 -27.63
CA VAL A 5 4.10 -2.56 -26.25
C VAL A 5 3.00 -3.09 -25.35
N THR A 6 3.34 -3.53 -24.15
CA THR A 6 2.38 -3.88 -23.09
C THR A 6 2.81 -3.20 -21.80
N THR A 7 1.83 -2.66 -21.07
CA THR A 7 2.04 -1.96 -19.80
C THR A 7 1.22 -2.61 -18.70
N GLY A 8 1.71 -2.51 -17.46
CA GLY A 8 1.01 -2.99 -16.27
C GLY A 8 1.56 -2.36 -15.00
N PRO A 9 0.90 -2.58 -13.85
CA PRO A 9 1.41 -2.13 -12.56
C PRO A 9 2.72 -2.84 -12.23
N GLY A 10 3.65 -2.15 -11.57
CA GLY A 10 4.90 -2.78 -11.10
C GLY A 10 4.67 -3.90 -10.07
N GLN A 11 3.53 -3.88 -9.36
CA GLN A 11 3.12 -4.93 -8.44
C GLN A 11 1.59 -4.94 -8.30
N TYR A 12 0.98 -6.13 -8.31
CA TYR A 12 -0.45 -6.33 -8.01
C TYR A 12 -0.59 -7.44 -6.97
N ILE A 13 -1.26 -7.14 -5.85
CA ILE A 13 -1.45 -8.09 -4.74
C ILE A 13 -2.92 -8.10 -4.33
N ARG A 14 -3.49 -9.30 -4.24
CA ARG A 14 -4.87 -9.51 -3.80
C ARG A 14 -4.96 -10.76 -2.94
N LYS A 15 -5.12 -10.58 -1.64
CA LYS A 15 -5.33 -11.66 -0.67
C LYS A 15 -6.15 -11.18 0.54
N PRO A 16 -6.84 -12.08 1.27
CA PRO A 16 -7.44 -11.74 2.55
C PRO A 16 -6.41 -11.18 3.53
N GLY A 17 -6.82 -10.22 4.36
CA GLY A 17 -5.96 -9.62 5.39
C GLY A 17 -4.90 -8.63 4.87
N LEU A 18 -4.87 -8.28 3.59
CA LEU A 18 -3.79 -7.46 3.00
C LEU A 18 -3.47 -6.16 3.76
N LEU A 19 -4.48 -5.53 4.39
CA LEU A 19 -4.27 -4.29 5.13
C LEU A 19 -3.25 -4.43 6.28
N THR A 20 -3.16 -5.60 6.94
CA THR A 20 -2.17 -5.85 8.01
C THR A 20 -0.75 -5.95 7.49
N ASP A 21 -0.59 -6.25 6.20
CA ASP A 21 0.69 -6.51 5.56
C ASP A 21 1.16 -5.34 4.68
N THR A 22 0.35 -4.27 4.57
CA THR A 22 0.58 -3.15 3.64
C THR A 22 1.96 -2.52 3.79
N GLY A 23 2.46 -2.36 5.02
CA GLY A 23 3.78 -1.81 5.31
C GLY A 23 4.92 -2.60 4.65
N LEU A 24 4.83 -3.93 4.58
CA LEU A 24 5.83 -4.81 3.95
C LEU A 24 5.99 -4.52 2.44
N TYR A 25 4.90 -4.11 1.80
CA TYR A 25 4.90 -3.83 0.37
C TYR A 25 5.31 -2.38 0.08
N ILE A 26 4.87 -1.43 0.91
CA ILE A 26 5.18 -0.01 0.73
C ILE A 26 6.65 0.29 1.04
N GLU A 27 7.26 -0.40 2.01
CA GLU A 27 8.64 -0.10 2.41
C GLU A 27 9.68 -0.25 1.30
N LYS A 28 9.35 -1.02 0.24
CA LYS A 28 10.17 -1.19 -0.97
C LYS A 28 10.25 0.07 -1.82
N PHE A 29 9.29 0.97 -1.67
CA PHE A 29 9.19 2.21 -2.44
C PHE A 29 9.63 3.44 -1.64
N GLY A 30 9.74 3.34 -0.32
CA GLY A 30 10.22 4.41 0.54
C GLY A 30 9.85 4.22 2.00
N LYS A 31 10.31 5.17 2.84
CA LYS A 31 10.06 5.16 4.29
C LYS A 31 8.99 6.15 4.74
N LYS A 32 8.44 6.95 3.83
CA LYS A 32 7.34 7.89 4.10
C LYS A 32 6.18 7.63 3.15
N ALA A 33 4.95 7.61 3.66
CA ALA A 33 3.74 7.41 2.86
C ALA A 33 2.64 8.40 3.28
N ALA A 34 1.92 8.96 2.32
CA ALA A 34 0.74 9.77 2.61
C ALA A 34 -0.52 8.88 2.55
N LEU A 35 -1.33 8.89 3.62
CA LEU A 35 -2.62 8.22 3.63
C LEU A 35 -3.72 9.16 3.14
N ILE A 36 -4.31 8.85 1.98
CA ILE A 36 -5.37 9.66 1.36
C ILE A 36 -6.65 8.81 1.32
N GLY A 37 -7.72 9.32 1.92
CA GLY A 37 -9.03 8.64 1.95
C GLY A 37 -10.11 9.48 2.62
N GLY A 38 -11.37 9.20 2.30
CA GLY A 38 -12.52 9.87 2.91
C GLY A 38 -12.71 9.50 4.39
N ASN A 39 -13.41 10.36 5.14
CA ASN A 39 -13.62 10.22 6.58
C ASN A 39 -14.10 8.81 6.99
N THR A 40 -15.13 8.28 6.31
CA THR A 40 -15.68 6.96 6.61
C THR A 40 -14.64 5.85 6.39
N SER A 41 -13.94 5.86 5.25
CA SER A 41 -12.92 4.83 4.96
C SER A 41 -11.80 4.85 5.99
N ARG A 42 -11.31 6.03 6.36
CA ARG A 42 -10.26 6.23 7.35
C ARG A 42 -10.66 5.69 8.72
N LYS A 43 -11.87 5.98 9.20
CA LYS A 43 -12.41 5.42 10.46
C LYS A 43 -12.40 3.89 10.51
N ILE A 44 -12.50 3.22 9.37
CA ILE A 44 -12.54 1.76 9.28
C ILE A 44 -11.12 1.17 9.23
N ILE A 45 -10.21 1.76 8.45
CA ILE A 45 -8.94 1.09 8.08
C ILE A 45 -7.68 1.71 8.69
N GLU A 46 -7.73 2.95 9.18
CA GLU A 46 -6.53 3.72 9.51
C GLU A 46 -5.72 3.08 10.62
N LYS A 47 -6.37 2.54 11.66
CA LYS A 47 -5.68 1.82 12.75
C LYS A 47 -4.90 0.61 12.23
N THR A 48 -5.50 -0.18 11.35
CA THR A 48 -4.85 -1.37 10.78
C THR A 48 -3.67 -0.99 9.89
N LEU A 49 -3.84 0.02 9.03
CA LEU A 49 -2.78 0.50 8.14
C LEU A 49 -1.60 1.11 8.90
N THR A 50 -1.86 2.02 9.83
CA THR A 50 -0.82 2.67 10.65
C THR A 50 -0.05 1.66 11.51
N THR A 51 -0.72 0.65 12.05
CA THR A 51 -0.07 -0.47 12.74
C THR A 51 0.87 -1.22 11.79
N SER A 52 0.41 -1.55 10.59
CA SER A 52 1.23 -2.20 9.57
C SER A 52 2.45 -1.33 9.19
N PHE A 53 2.27 -0.02 9.05
CA PHE A 53 3.35 0.90 8.71
C PHE A 53 4.39 0.99 9.83
N TYR A 54 3.95 1.09 11.08
CA TYR A 54 4.82 1.13 12.26
C TYR A 54 5.72 -0.11 12.34
N LEU A 55 5.13 -1.31 12.20
CA LEU A 55 5.87 -2.57 12.24
C LEU A 55 6.94 -2.68 11.13
N ASN A 56 6.72 -1.99 10.01
CA ASN A 56 7.60 -2.00 8.84
C ASN A 56 8.43 -0.72 8.70
N LYS A 57 8.54 0.10 9.76
CA LYS A 57 9.34 1.34 9.81
C LYS A 57 8.99 2.31 8.67
N VAL A 58 7.72 2.35 8.28
CA VAL A 58 7.17 3.35 7.36
C VAL A 58 6.47 4.41 8.21
N SER A 59 6.87 5.68 8.06
CA SER A 59 6.16 6.80 8.68
C SER A 59 5.02 7.28 7.78
N HIS A 60 3.92 7.69 8.38
CA HIS A 60 2.77 8.30 7.73
C HIS A 60 2.44 9.60 8.43
#